data_AF-A0AAT9FHC5-F1
#
_entry.id   AF-A0AAT9FHC5-F1
#
_cell.length_a   1.000
_cell.length_b   1.000
_cell.length_c   1.000
_cell.angle_alpha   90.00
_cell.angle_beta   90.00
_cell.angle_gamma   90.00
#
_symmetry.space_group_name_H-M   'P 1'
#
loop_
_entity.id
_entity.type
_entity.pdbx_description
1 polymer ?
#
loop_
_entity_poly.entity_id
_entity_poly.type
_entity_poly.pdbx_seq_one_letter_code
_entity_poly.pdbx_strand_id
1 'polypeptide(L)'
;MTKLKTNDFYELIEKSLQSPNYSDEALFSEEALASRVHDRLAESWEHGWDFCVENNFFGERGVSVLIQNTKIDWHMFWDWILAEFSTCTQGAIVNFEVWSNIKDDTLVAGDMIARRLLLSEGSYEESLE
;
A
#
# COMPACT_ATOMS: atom_id res chain seq x y z
N MET A 1 3.18 -8.86 12.56
CA MET A 1 2.57 -7.57 12.19
C MET A 1 2.16 -6.84 13.46
N THR A 2 2.64 -5.62 13.64
CA THR A 2 2.35 -4.79 14.82
C THR A 2 1.25 -3.79 14.49
N LYS A 3 0.15 -3.76 15.25
CA LYS A 3 -0.89 -2.74 15.09
C LYS A 3 -0.54 -1.50 15.92
N LEU A 4 -0.69 -0.33 15.33
CA LEU A 4 -0.42 0.97 15.96
C LEU A 4 -1.66 1.85 15.90
N LYS A 5 -1.86 2.70 16.91
CA LYS A 5 -2.88 3.76 16.82
C LYS A 5 -2.48 4.74 15.72
N THR A 6 -3.46 5.41 15.11
CA THR A 6 -3.24 6.40 14.04
C THR A 6 -2.08 7.36 14.33
N ASN A 7 -2.07 8.02 15.49
CA ASN A 7 -1.00 8.97 15.82
C ASN A 7 0.39 8.30 15.89
N ASP A 8 0.49 7.14 16.54
CA ASP A 8 1.75 6.39 16.65
C ASP A 8 2.23 5.90 15.27
N PHE A 9 1.30 5.54 14.39
CA PHE A 9 1.58 5.12 13.03
C PHE A 9 2.13 6.26 12.17
N TYR A 10 1.52 7.44 12.21
CA TYR A 10 2.02 8.61 11.50
C TYR A 10 3.35 9.12 12.06
N GLU A 11 3.52 9.12 13.39
CA GLU A 11 4.83 9.41 13.99
C GLU A 11 5.92 8.47 13.51
N LEU A 12 5.59 7.18 13.33
CA LEU A 12 6.52 6.20 12.78
C LEU A 12 6.86 6.52 11.32
N ILE A 13 5.86 6.82 10.48
CA ILE A 13 6.07 7.26 9.09
C ILE A 13 7.01 8.47 9.04
N GLU A 14 6.74 9.51 9.83
CA GLU A 14 7.56 10.73 9.85
C GLU A 14 9.00 10.45 10.25
N LYS A 15 9.22 9.61 11.29
CA LYS A 15 10.55 9.20 11.72
C LYS A 15 11.27 8.39 10.65
N SER A 16 10.56 7.47 9.98
CA SER A 16 11.09 6.67 8.89
C SER A 16 11.52 7.54 7.71
N LEU A 17 10.70 8.51 7.32
CA LEU A 17 11.01 9.48 6.24
C LEU A 17 12.24 10.34 6.54
N GLN A 18 12.55 10.58 7.82
CA GLN A 18 13.71 11.35 8.25
C GLN A 18 14.99 10.49 8.38
N SER A 19 14.90 9.16 8.21
CA SER A 19 16.04 8.26 8.34
C SER A 19 17.03 8.44 7.17
N PRO A 20 18.35 8.54 7.43
CA PRO A 20 19.35 8.71 6.38
C PRO A 20 19.47 7.50 5.44
N ASN A 21 18.94 6.33 5.83
CA ASN A 21 18.92 5.14 4.98
C ASN A 21 17.74 5.14 3.98
N TYR A 22 16.77 6.03 4.15
CA TYR A 22 15.51 6.12 3.38
C TYR A 22 15.67 6.74 1.97
N SER A 23 16.81 6.43 1.35
CA SER A 23 17.39 6.94 0.10
C SER A 23 16.53 6.70 -1.16
N ASP A 24 17.05 7.10 -2.33
CA ASP A 24 16.48 6.80 -3.67
C ASP A 24 16.09 5.32 -3.85
N GLU A 25 16.78 4.39 -3.17
CA GLU A 25 16.45 2.96 -3.18
C GLU A 25 15.02 2.66 -2.66
N ALA A 26 14.50 3.46 -1.72
CA ALA A 26 13.13 3.33 -1.22
C ALA A 26 12.08 3.74 -2.27
N LEU A 27 12.37 4.77 -3.06
CA LEU A 27 11.51 5.20 -4.17
C LEU A 27 11.47 4.16 -5.29
N PHE A 28 12.63 3.63 -5.69
CA PHE A 28 12.71 2.53 -6.65
C PHE A 28 11.98 1.27 -6.17
N SER A 29 11.98 1.02 -4.85
CA SER A 29 11.23 -0.07 -4.23
C SER A 29 9.71 0.13 -4.31
N GLU A 30 9.21 1.36 -4.09
CA GLU A 30 7.78 1.68 -4.19
C GLU A 30 7.26 1.58 -5.64
N GLU A 31 8.03 2.02 -6.63
CA GLU A 31 7.68 1.85 -8.05
C GLU A 31 7.64 0.38 -8.46
N ALA A 32 8.64 -0.41 -8.06
CA ALA A 32 8.68 -1.84 -8.32
C ALA A 32 7.51 -2.57 -7.63
N LEU A 33 7.19 -2.17 -6.39
CA LEU A 33 6.04 -2.69 -5.65
C LEU A 33 4.73 -2.37 -6.36
N ALA A 34 4.52 -1.11 -6.75
CA ALA A 34 3.31 -0.68 -7.47
C ALA A 34 3.12 -1.47 -8.77
N SER A 35 4.17 -1.57 -9.59
CA SER A 35 4.13 -2.34 -10.85
C SER A 35 3.78 -3.81 -10.59
N ARG A 36 4.39 -4.44 -9.59
CA ARG A 36 4.16 -5.85 -9.31
C ARG A 36 2.78 -6.13 -8.74
N VAL A 37 2.29 -5.25 -7.86
CA VAL A 37 0.93 -5.28 -7.33
C VAL A 37 -0.07 -5.13 -8.47
N HIS A 38 0.17 -4.18 -9.38
CA HIS A 38 -0.65 -4.01 -10.57
C HIS A 38 -0.70 -5.30 -11.41
N ASP A 39 0.46 -5.88 -11.75
CA ASP A 39 0.51 -7.13 -12.54
C ASP A 39 -0.22 -8.29 -11.85
N ARG A 40 -0.04 -8.43 -10.54
CA ARG A 40 -0.71 -9.49 -9.77
C ARG A 40 -2.23 -9.32 -9.77
N LEU A 41 -2.71 -8.08 -9.64
CA LEU A 41 -4.12 -7.73 -9.74
C LEU A 41 -4.61 -7.78 -11.20
N ALA A 42 -3.76 -7.67 -12.21
CA ALA A 42 -4.17 -7.92 -13.59
C ALA A 42 -4.34 -9.43 -13.85
N GLU A 43 -3.44 -10.27 -13.32
CA GLU A 43 -3.43 -11.72 -13.51
C GLU A 43 -4.53 -12.46 -12.72
N SER A 44 -4.83 -12.00 -11.50
CA SER A 44 -5.73 -12.72 -10.59
C SER A 44 -7.22 -12.52 -10.93
N TRP A 45 -7.54 -11.67 -11.90
CA TRP A 45 -8.91 -11.19 -12.12
C TRP A 45 -9.47 -11.63 -13.47
N GLU A 46 -10.23 -12.72 -13.43
CA GLU A 46 -11.20 -13.05 -14.47
C GLU A 46 -12.43 -12.14 -14.31
N HIS A 47 -12.63 -11.23 -15.27
CA HIS A 47 -13.91 -10.52 -15.53
C HIS A 47 -14.33 -9.39 -14.56
N GLY A 48 -13.93 -8.15 -14.88
CA GLY A 48 -14.82 -6.98 -14.75
C GLY A 48 -14.74 -6.14 -13.48
N TRP A 49 -13.56 -5.97 -12.89
CA TRP A 49 -13.37 -5.09 -11.73
C TRP A 49 -12.43 -3.95 -12.13
N ASP A 50 -12.83 -2.72 -11.81
CA ASP A 50 -11.96 -1.57 -11.94
C ASP A 50 -11.06 -1.52 -10.68
N PHE A 51 -9.75 -1.62 -10.89
CA PHE A 51 -8.73 -1.41 -9.87
C PHE A 51 -7.73 -0.38 -10.39
N CYS A 52 -7.05 0.29 -9.48
CA CYS A 52 -6.01 1.25 -9.79
C CYS A 52 -4.88 1.09 -8.77
N VAL A 53 -3.64 1.20 -9.23
CA VAL A 53 -2.46 1.18 -8.37
C VAL A 53 -1.67 2.44 -8.68
N GLU A 54 -1.58 3.33 -7.70
CA GLU A 54 -0.88 4.61 -7.84
C GLU A 54 0.28 4.63 -6.86
N ASN A 55 1.43 5.13 -7.30
CA ASN A 55 2.50 5.52 -6.41
C ASN A 55 2.36 7.00 -6.04
N ASN A 56 3.20 7.49 -5.13
CA ASN A 56 3.32 8.91 -4.79
C ASN A 56 2.07 9.55 -4.14
N PHE A 57 1.14 8.74 -3.64
CA PHE A 57 -0.14 9.21 -3.10
C PHE A 57 0.02 10.08 -1.84
N PHE A 58 1.07 9.88 -1.06
CA PHE A 58 1.38 10.62 0.17
C PHE A 58 2.49 11.65 -0.04
N GLY A 59 2.25 12.63 -0.92
CA GLY A 59 3.20 13.72 -1.15
C GLY A 59 4.55 13.23 -1.68
N GLU A 60 4.52 12.52 -2.81
CA GLU A 60 5.66 11.86 -3.48
C GLU A 60 6.06 10.49 -2.92
N ARG A 61 5.26 9.87 -2.02
CA ARG A 61 5.55 8.55 -1.44
C ARG A 61 4.34 7.63 -1.33
N GLY A 62 4.62 6.33 -1.20
CA GLY A 62 3.65 5.28 -0.90
C GLY A 62 2.90 4.75 -2.12
N VAL A 63 2.44 3.51 -2.02
CA VAL A 63 1.64 2.80 -3.01
C VAL A 63 0.20 2.71 -2.51
N SER A 64 -0.73 3.31 -3.23
CA SER A 64 -2.16 3.11 -3.01
C SER A 64 -2.66 2.02 -3.93
N VAL A 65 -3.35 1.04 -3.35
CA VAL A 65 -4.08 -0.02 -4.05
C VAL A 65 -5.56 0.26 -3.90
N LEU A 66 -6.18 0.70 -4.99
CA LEU A 66 -7.57 1.13 -5.07
C LEU A 66 -8.40 0.04 -5.74
N ILE A 67 -9.49 -0.39 -5.12
CA ILE A 67 -10.34 -1.45 -5.65
C ILE A 67 -11.82 -1.08 -5.46
N GLN A 68 -12.67 -1.29 -6.47
CA GLN A 68 -14.08 -0.90 -6.37
C GLN A 68 -14.94 -1.85 -5.50
N ASN A 69 -14.40 -2.95 -5.00
CA ASN A 69 -15.17 -3.95 -4.25
C ASN A 69 -14.34 -4.61 -3.14
N THR A 70 -14.96 -4.73 -1.96
CA THR A 70 -14.38 -5.22 -0.70
C THR A 70 -14.13 -6.72 -0.64
N LYS A 71 -14.58 -7.50 -1.63
CA LYS A 71 -14.52 -8.98 -1.60
C LYS A 71 -13.11 -9.57 -1.73
N ILE A 72 -12.07 -8.76 -1.85
CA ILE A 72 -10.69 -9.24 -1.74
C ILE A 72 -10.36 -9.63 -0.30
N ASP A 73 -9.68 -10.76 -0.14
CA ASP A 73 -9.03 -11.10 1.11
C ASP A 73 -7.74 -10.27 1.24
N TRP A 74 -7.85 -9.11 1.89
CA TRP A 74 -6.73 -8.18 2.13
C TRP A 74 -5.63 -8.75 3.01
N HIS A 75 -5.93 -9.76 3.82
CA HIS A 75 -4.91 -10.45 4.61
C HIS A 75 -4.07 -11.34 3.71
N MET A 76 -4.69 -12.18 2.90
CA MET A 76 -3.98 -13.03 1.94
C MET A 76 -3.20 -12.20 0.92
N PHE A 77 -3.78 -11.09 0.44
CA PHE A 77 -3.10 -10.20 -0.50
C PHE A 77 -1.85 -9.55 0.10
N TRP A 78 -1.92 -9.17 1.38
CA TRP A 78 -0.77 -8.62 2.08
C TRP A 78 0.29 -9.66 2.42
N ASP A 79 -0.11 -10.87 2.83
CA ASP A 79 0.84 -11.95 3.07
C ASP A 79 1.64 -12.26 1.79
N TRP A 80 0.98 -12.17 0.62
CA TRP A 80 1.67 -12.22 -0.67
C TRP A 80 2.65 -11.06 -0.88
N ILE A 81 2.25 -9.81 -0.62
CA ILE A 81 3.15 -8.65 -0.71
C ILE A 81 4.38 -8.85 0.20
N LEU A 82 4.18 -9.30 1.45
CA LEU A 82 5.29 -9.55 2.37
C LEU A 82 6.23 -10.66 1.88
N ALA A 83 5.69 -11.71 1.26
CA ALA A 83 6.50 -12.79 0.70
C ALA A 83 7.33 -12.32 -0.51
N GLU A 84 6.69 -11.63 -1.45
CA GLU A 84 7.31 -11.13 -2.68
C GLU A 84 8.38 -10.07 -2.37
N PHE A 85 8.12 -9.20 -1.39
CA PHE A 85 9.00 -8.07 -1.03
C PHE A 85 9.76 -8.27 0.29
N SER A 86 9.94 -9.52 0.71
CA SER A 86 10.65 -9.88 1.95
C SER A 86 12.08 -9.31 2.04
N THR A 87 12.69 -8.97 0.91
CA THR A 87 14.05 -8.41 0.78
C THR A 87 14.10 -6.95 0.32
N CYS A 88 12.98 -6.35 -0.06
CA CYS A 88 12.89 -4.95 -0.55
C CYS A 88 12.49 -4.05 0.62
N THR A 89 13.38 -3.97 1.62
CA THR A 89 12.99 -3.64 2.99
C THR A 89 13.43 -2.23 3.40
N GLN A 90 13.03 -1.17 2.71
CA GLN A 90 13.03 0.17 3.33
C GLN A 90 11.88 1.04 2.84
N GLY A 91 10.83 1.17 3.66
CA GLY A 91 9.99 2.37 3.63
C GLY A 91 8.76 2.37 2.75
N ALA A 92 8.25 1.21 2.32
CA ALA A 92 7.04 1.19 1.51
C ALA A 92 5.80 1.39 2.39
N ILE A 93 5.05 2.47 2.11
CA ILE A 93 3.70 2.68 2.64
C ILE A 93 2.72 2.05 1.65
N VAL A 94 1.82 1.18 2.11
CA VAL A 94 0.79 0.57 1.29
C VAL A 94 -0.59 0.91 1.84
N ASN A 95 -1.41 1.58 1.04
CA ASN A 95 -2.80 1.85 1.36
C ASN A 95 -3.70 0.86 0.62
N PHE A 96 -4.69 0.33 1.33
CA PHE A 96 -5.78 -0.46 0.77
C PHE A 96 -7.09 0.30 0.92
N GLU A 97 -7.69 0.65 -0.21
CA GLU A 97 -8.86 1.55 -0.24
C GLU A 97 -9.98 0.96 -1.12
N VAL A 98 -11.23 1.11 -0.67
CA VAL A 98 -12.41 0.81 -1.50
C VAL A 98 -12.90 2.10 -2.12
N TRP A 99 -13.06 2.14 -3.44
CA TRP A 99 -13.57 3.33 -4.12
C TRP A 99 -14.95 3.04 -4.72
N SER A 100 -15.87 3.99 -4.62
CA SER A 100 -17.25 3.77 -5.11
C SER A 100 -17.33 3.74 -6.63
N ASN A 101 -16.39 4.40 -7.30
CA ASN A 101 -16.28 4.48 -8.76
C ASN A 101 -14.82 4.67 -9.17
N ILE A 102 -14.29 3.78 -10.04
CA ILE A 102 -12.98 3.93 -10.69
C ILE A 102 -13.16 4.16 -12.22
N LYS A 103 -14.41 4.31 -12.68
CA LYS A 103 -14.76 4.47 -14.09
C LYS A 103 -14.74 5.94 -14.53
N ASP A 104 -14.33 6.19 -15.78
CA ASP A 104 -14.31 7.48 -16.47
C ASP A 104 -13.31 8.51 -15.91
N ASP A 105 -12.09 8.06 -15.59
CA ASP A 105 -10.95 8.86 -15.08
C ASP A 105 -11.26 9.68 -13.81
N THR A 106 -12.40 9.42 -13.16
CA THR A 106 -12.85 10.12 -11.97
C THR A 106 -12.62 9.21 -10.77
N LEU A 107 -11.52 9.47 -10.08
CA LEU A 107 -11.21 8.82 -8.82
C LEU A 107 -11.99 9.58 -7.71
N VAL A 108 -12.99 8.93 -7.08
CA VAL A 108 -13.62 9.42 -5.83
C VAL A 108 -13.23 8.57 -4.62
N ALA A 109 -12.47 9.16 -3.70
CA ALA A 109 -11.95 8.47 -2.52
C ALA A 109 -13.08 7.88 -1.69
N GLY A 110 -13.00 6.57 -1.42
CA GLY A 110 -13.91 5.89 -0.50
C GLY A 110 -13.19 5.50 0.79
N ASP A 111 -13.74 4.50 1.49
CA ASP A 111 -13.27 4.12 2.80
C ASP A 111 -11.89 3.43 2.72
N MET A 112 -10.97 3.89 3.58
CA MET A 112 -9.70 3.22 3.78
C MET A 112 -9.92 1.96 4.62
N ILE A 113 -9.51 0.81 4.09
CA ILE A 113 -9.71 -0.50 4.72
C ILE A 113 -8.56 -0.83 5.65
N ALA A 114 -7.35 -0.55 5.18
CA ALA A 114 -6.13 -0.80 5.90
C ALA A 114 -5.02 0.08 5.36
N ARG A 115 -4.16 0.52 6.26
CA ARG A 115 -2.90 1.17 5.92
C ARG A 115 -1.78 0.40 6.59
N ARG A 116 -0.75 0.06 5.82
CA ARG A 116 0.38 -0.71 6.30
C ARG A 116 1.70 -0.06 5.89
N LEU A 117 2.69 -0.19 6.77
CA LEU A 117 4.04 0.31 6.57
C LEU A 117 5.02 -0.87 6.65
N LEU A 118 5.84 -1.02 5.63
CA LEU A 118 6.91 -2.02 5.57
C LEU A 118 8.26 -1.35 5.80
N LEU A 119 8.91 -1.71 6.91
CA LEU A 119 10.25 -1.28 7.26
C LEU A 119 11.20 -2.50 7.35
N SER A 120 12.50 -2.23 7.42
CA SER A 120 13.53 -3.27 7.57
C SER A 120 13.37 -4.09 8.84
N GLU A 121 12.87 -3.44 9.90
CA GLU A 121 12.70 -3.98 11.24
C GLU A 121 11.34 -4.65 11.45
N GLY A 122 10.40 -4.53 10.50
CA GLY A 122 9.10 -5.17 10.59
C GLY A 122 8.00 -4.51 9.77
N SER A 123 6.80 -5.08 9.92
CA SER A 123 5.56 -4.60 9.29
C SER A 123 4.57 -4.08 10.33
N TYR A 124 4.00 -2.92 10.02
CA TYR A 124 3.10 -2.17 10.89
C TYR A 124 1.77 -1.93 10.19
N GLU A 125 0.67 -1.95 10.94
CA GLU A 125 -0.68 -1.67 10.46
C GLU A 125 -1.30 -0.56 11.31
N GLU A 126 -1.94 0.40 10.65
CA GLU A 126 -2.75 1.41 11.33
C GLU A 126 -4.06 0.80 11.84
N SER A 127 -4.36 1.03 13.11
CA SER A 127 -5.62 0.67 13.74
C SER A 127 -6.67 1.73 13.41
N LEU A 128 -7.54 1.42 12.46
CA LEU A 128 -8.68 2.26 12.05
C LEU A 128 -9.87 2.00 12.98
N GLU A 129 -9.77 2.47 14.22
CA GLU A 129 -10.85 2.44 15.22
C GLU A 129 -11.30 3.85 15.61
#